data_AF-A0A6L3MYW2-F1
#
_entry.id   AF-A0A6L3MYW2-F1
#
_cell.length_a   1.000
_cell.length_b   1.000
_cell.length_c   1.000
_cell.angle_alpha   90.00
_cell.angle_beta   90.00
_cell.angle_gamma   90.00
#
_symmetry.space_group_name_H-M   'P 1'
#
loop_
_entity.id
_entity.type
_entity.pdbx_description
1 polymer ?
#
loop_
_entity_poly.entity_id
_entity_poly.type
_entity_poly.pdbx_seq_one_letter_code
_entity_poly.pdbx_strand_id
1 'polypeptide(L)'
;MTTELQNLKTQLRELNIRLSDVKKDEKQSLLETIQEGVALYGITEDELLRAAGFRRARKGRAPAKYYDPSTGKTWSGHGPRPKWLDGKNLDDFRVDRAAKPWWPEEAS
;
A
#
# COMPACT_ATOMS: atom_id res chain seq x y z
N MET A 1 -38.78 12.15 -45.85
CA MET A 1 -37.40 11.63 -45.72
C MET A 1 -36.66 12.15 -44.48
N THR A 2 -36.92 13.38 -44.00
CA THR A 2 -36.31 13.91 -42.75
C THR A 2 -36.93 13.37 -41.46
N THR A 3 -38.17 12.90 -41.53
CA THR A 3 -38.93 12.34 -40.39
C THR A 3 -38.33 11.04 -39.85
N GLU A 4 -37.80 10.17 -40.71
CA GLU A 4 -37.16 8.91 -40.30
C GLU A 4 -35.86 9.17 -39.51
N LEU A 5 -35.04 10.10 -40.00
CA LEU A 5 -33.81 10.51 -39.31
C LEU A 5 -34.11 11.12 -37.92
N GLN A 6 -35.19 11.90 -37.80
CA GLN A 6 -35.61 12.47 -36.53
C GLN A 6 -36.11 11.38 -35.56
N ASN A 7 -36.87 10.40 -36.05
CA ASN A 7 -37.36 9.27 -35.25
C ASN A 7 -36.18 8.45 -34.69
N LEU A 8 -35.23 8.05 -35.55
CA LEU A 8 -34.04 7.30 -35.13
C LEU A 8 -33.21 8.05 -34.07
N LYS A 9 -33.09 9.39 -34.19
CA LYS A 9 -32.43 10.22 -33.17
C LYS A 9 -33.16 10.21 -31.84
N THR A 10 -34.49 10.28 -31.85
CA THR A 10 -35.31 10.19 -30.64
C THR A 10 -35.16 8.82 -29.97
N GLN A 11 -35.25 7.73 -30.74
CA GLN A 11 -35.05 6.37 -30.23
C GLN A 11 -33.66 6.20 -29.60
N LEU A 12 -32.61 6.72 -30.23
CA LEU A 12 -31.25 6.68 -29.70
C LEU A 12 -31.15 7.43 -28.36
N ARG A 13 -31.81 8.59 -28.24
CA ARG A 13 -31.84 9.36 -26.99
C ARG A 13 -32.56 8.58 -25.88
N GLU A 14 -33.74 8.03 -26.17
CA GLU A 14 -34.51 7.24 -25.20
C GLU A 14 -33.74 6.00 -24.75
N LEU A 15 -33.10 5.30 -25.68
CA LEU A 15 -32.30 4.12 -25.39
C LEU A 15 -31.09 4.47 -24.51
N ASN A 16 -30.43 5.60 -24.77
CA ASN A 16 -29.32 6.07 -23.94
C ASN A 16 -29.76 6.43 -22.51
N ILE A 17 -30.93 7.06 -22.36
CA ILE A 17 -31.50 7.36 -21.03
C ILE A 17 -31.74 6.04 -20.29
N ARG A 18 -32.43 5.09 -20.92
CA ARG A 18 -32.72 3.77 -20.34
C ARG A 18 -31.45 3.02 -19.96
N LEU A 19 -30.42 3.03 -20.82
CA LEU A 19 -29.13 2.40 -20.52
C LEU A 19 -28.48 3.03 -19.29
N SER A 20 -28.56 4.36 -19.16
CA SER A 20 -28.01 5.06 -18.01
C SER A 20 -28.75 4.71 -16.72
N ASP A 21 -30.07 4.54 -16.78
CA ASP A 21 -30.89 4.23 -15.62
C ASP A 21 -30.71 2.78 -15.18
N VAL A 22 -30.75 1.82 -16.11
CA VAL A 22 -30.45 0.41 -15.82
C VAL A 22 -29.05 0.27 -15.20
N LYS A 23 -28.05 0.97 -15.73
CA LYS A 23 -26.70 0.94 -15.16
C LYS A 23 -26.64 1.50 -13.74
N LYS A 24 -27.43 2.53 -13.41
CA LYS A 24 -27.50 3.06 -12.04
C LYS A 24 -28.15 2.04 -11.12
N ASP A 25 -29.24 1.42 -11.55
CA ASP A 25 -29.99 0.44 -10.76
C ASP A 25 -29.15 -0.82 -10.49
N GLU A 26 -28.48 -1.36 -11.52
CA GLU A 26 -27.56 -2.49 -11.38
C GLU A 26 -26.40 -2.17 -10.45
N LYS A 27 -25.80 -0.98 -10.60
CA LYS A 27 -24.74 -0.51 -9.70
C LYS A 27 -25.24 -0.43 -8.26
N GLN A 28 -26.44 0.09 -8.04
CA GLN A 28 -27.01 0.25 -6.71
C GLN A 28 -27.26 -1.12 -6.06
N SER A 29 -27.83 -2.07 -6.79
CA SER A 29 -28.05 -3.45 -6.31
C SER A 29 -26.73 -4.17 -5.96
N LEU A 30 -25.67 -3.98 -6.77
CA LEU A 30 -24.35 -4.50 -6.44
C LEU A 30 -23.76 -3.87 -5.18
N LEU A 31 -23.95 -2.55 -4.98
CA LEU A 31 -23.50 -1.88 -3.76
C LEU A 31 -24.23 -2.41 -2.52
N GLU A 32 -25.52 -2.69 -2.61
CA GLU A 32 -26.29 -3.31 -1.52
C GLU A 32 -25.76 -4.70 -1.18
N THR A 33 -25.49 -5.52 -2.21
CA THR A 33 -24.89 -6.87 -2.03
C THR A 33 -23.51 -6.79 -1.35
N ILE A 34 -22.68 -5.81 -1.74
CA ILE A 34 -21.38 -5.58 -1.10
C ILE A 34 -21.56 -5.13 0.35
N GLN A 35 -22.50 -4.22 0.63
CA GLN A 35 -22.79 -3.75 1.99
C GLN A 35 -23.24 -4.89 2.90
N GLU A 36 -24.12 -5.76 2.43
CA GLU A 36 -24.54 -6.96 3.16
C GLU A 36 -23.37 -7.88 3.47
N GLY A 37 -22.51 -8.16 2.47
CA GLY A 37 -21.31 -8.96 2.67
C GLY A 37 -20.32 -8.33 3.67
N VAL A 38 -20.12 -7.02 3.59
CA VAL A 38 -19.27 -6.26 4.52
C VAL A 38 -19.79 -6.39 5.96
N ALA A 39 -21.10 -6.25 6.15
CA ALA A 39 -21.72 -6.36 7.47
C ALA A 39 -21.68 -7.80 8.01
N LEU A 40 -22.00 -8.81 7.18
CA LEU A 40 -22.09 -10.20 7.58
C LEU A 40 -20.74 -10.78 8.04
N TYR A 41 -19.66 -10.44 7.34
CA TYR A 41 -18.32 -10.97 7.62
C TYR A 41 -17.45 -10.01 8.43
N GLY A 42 -17.97 -8.84 8.82
CA GLY A 42 -17.22 -7.83 9.57
C GLY A 42 -16.02 -7.28 8.78
N ILE A 43 -16.15 -7.13 7.47
CA ILE A 43 -15.06 -6.67 6.60
C ILE A 43 -14.73 -5.21 6.95
N THR A 44 -13.47 -4.93 7.23
CA THR A 44 -13.02 -3.57 7.52
C THR A 44 -12.82 -2.75 6.25
N GLU A 45 -12.89 -1.42 6.37
CA GLU A 45 -12.60 -0.52 5.25
C GLU A 45 -11.20 -0.77 4.68
N ASP A 46 -10.21 -1.06 5.52
CA ASP A 46 -8.84 -1.31 5.07
C ASP A 46 -8.73 -2.59 4.24
N GLU A 47 -9.41 -3.67 4.63
CA GLU A 47 -9.47 -4.92 3.86
C GLU A 47 -10.16 -4.73 2.51
N LEU A 48 -11.29 -4.02 2.50
CA LEU A 48 -12.01 -3.70 1.27
C LEU A 48 -11.16 -2.87 0.31
N LEU A 49 -10.48 -1.84 0.82
CA LEU A 49 -9.59 -0.99 0.02
C LEU A 49 -8.34 -1.72 -0.47
N ARG A 50 -7.84 -2.71 0.28
CA ARG A 50 -6.75 -3.58 -0.19
C ARG A 50 -7.22 -4.53 -1.28
N ALA A 51 -8.36 -5.18 -1.09
CA ALA A 51 -8.95 -6.09 -2.08
C ALA A 51 -9.26 -5.37 -3.40
N ALA A 52 -9.77 -4.14 -3.33
CA ALA A 52 -10.02 -3.30 -4.50
C ALA A 52 -8.75 -2.65 -5.10
N GLY A 53 -7.57 -2.88 -4.52
CA GLY A 53 -6.30 -2.37 -5.04
C GLY A 53 -6.03 -0.89 -4.78
N PHE A 54 -6.90 -0.19 -4.04
CA PHE A 54 -6.73 1.21 -3.65
C PHE A 54 -5.64 1.38 -2.57
N ARG A 55 -5.42 0.36 -1.74
CA ARG A 55 -4.32 0.34 -0.75
C ARG A 55 -3.40 -0.84 -0.99
N ARG A 56 -2.10 -0.56 -1.16
CA ARG A 56 -1.05 -1.58 -1.18
C ARG A 56 -0.47 -1.75 0.21
N ALA A 57 -0.13 -2.98 0.60
CA ALA A 57 0.72 -3.20 1.76
C ALA A 57 2.03 -2.44 1.56
N ARG A 58 2.35 -1.51 2.48
CA ARG A 58 3.67 -0.90 2.52
C ARG A 58 4.65 -2.03 2.79
N LYS A 59 5.50 -2.35 1.81
CA LYS A 59 6.65 -3.23 2.03
C LYS A 59 7.45 -2.57 3.17
N GLY A 60 7.47 -3.19 4.34
CA GLY A 60 8.15 -2.64 5.51
C GLY A 60 9.57 -2.24 5.11
N ARG A 61 10.03 -1.05 5.52
CA ARG A 61 11.44 -0.70 5.35
C ARG A 61 12.25 -1.78 6.06
N ALA A 62 13.20 -2.39 5.35
CA ALA A 62 14.06 -3.39 5.94
C ALA A 62 14.67 -2.83 7.24
N PRO A 63 14.70 -3.62 8.34
CA PRO A 63 15.25 -3.16 9.61
C PRO A 63 16.68 -2.66 9.42
N ALA A 64 17.06 -1.66 10.21
CA ALA A 64 18.43 -1.14 10.19
C ALA A 64 19.41 -2.24 10.60
N LYS A 65 20.35 -2.59 9.73
CA LYS A 65 21.42 -3.55 10.03
C LYS A 65 22.62 -2.85 10.67
N TYR A 66 22.81 -1.57 10.34
CA TYR A 66 23.92 -0.74 10.83
C TYR A 66 23.41 0.57 11.43
N TYR A 67 24.06 1.04 12.49
CA TYR A 67 23.77 2.25 13.25
C TYR A 67 25.06 3.02 13.57
N ASP A 68 25.04 4.33 13.34
CA ASP A 68 26.11 5.25 13.72
C ASP A 68 25.82 5.86 15.10
N PRO A 69 26.57 5.50 16.16
CA PRO A 69 26.38 6.08 17.49
C PRO A 69 26.72 7.57 17.56
N SER A 70 27.55 8.08 16.64
CA SER A 70 27.97 9.49 16.63
C SER A 70 26.96 10.43 15.98
N THR A 71 26.20 9.93 14.99
CA THR A 71 25.24 10.74 14.22
C THR A 71 23.80 10.28 14.30
N GLY A 72 23.53 9.13 14.92
CA GLY A 72 22.19 8.51 15.01
C GLY A 72 21.68 7.93 13.68
N LYS A 73 22.51 7.88 12.63
CA LYS A 73 22.09 7.43 11.29
C LYS A 73 22.04 5.91 11.21
N THR A 74 21.01 5.39 10.53
CA THR A 74 20.82 3.95 10.31
C THR A 74 20.92 3.57 8.84
N TRP A 75 21.40 2.36 8.56
CA TRP A 75 21.40 1.77 7.21
C TRP A 75 20.96 0.31 7.25
N SER A 76 20.01 -0.06 6.39
CA SER A 76 19.46 -1.42 6.31
C SER A 76 20.36 -2.42 5.56
N GLY A 77 21.52 -1.97 5.07
CA GLY A 77 22.39 -2.76 4.20
C GLY A 77 21.88 -2.90 2.76
N HIS A 78 20.71 -2.33 2.45
CA HIS A 78 20.16 -2.26 1.09
C HIS A 78 20.42 -0.88 0.48
N GLY A 79 20.77 -0.85 -0.81
CA GLY A 79 21.04 0.38 -1.55
C GLY A 79 22.49 0.88 -1.40
N PRO A 80 22.80 2.09 -1.91
CA PRO A 80 24.15 2.63 -1.89
C PRO A 80 24.65 2.84 -0.45
N ARG A 81 25.92 2.52 -0.24
CA ARG A 81 26.58 2.69 1.05
C ARG A 81 26.61 4.18 1.43
N PRO A 82 26.15 4.56 2.64
CA PRO A 82 26.12 5.95 3.06
C PRO A 82 27.52 6.48 3.41
N LYS A 83 27.73 7.79 3.23
CA LYS A 83 29.02 8.47 3.45
C LYS A 83 29.63 8.24 4.84
N TRP A 84 28.82 8.07 5.88
CA TRP A 84 29.31 7.86 7.24
C TRP A 84 29.95 6.48 7.46
N LEU A 85 29.69 5.52 6.55
CA LEU A 85 30.35 4.23 6.48
C LEU A 85 31.52 4.20 5.49
N ASP A 86 31.76 5.26 4.71
CA ASP A 86 32.79 5.23 3.67
C ASP A 86 34.20 5.04 4.28
N GLY A 87 34.97 4.09 3.73
CA GLY A 87 36.29 3.71 4.27
C GLY A 87 36.31 3.05 5.67
N LYS A 88 35.16 2.78 6.30
CA LYS A 88 35.07 2.16 7.65
C LYS A 88 34.76 0.67 7.61
N ASN A 89 35.07 -0.06 8.67
CA ASN A 89 34.61 -1.44 8.82
C ASN A 89 33.12 -1.48 9.18
N LEU A 90 32.30 -2.26 8.47
CA LEU A 90 30.85 -2.33 8.71
C LEU A 90 30.51 -3.01 10.04
N ASP A 91 31.34 -3.96 10.48
CA ASP A 91 31.07 -4.76 11.68
C ASP A 91 31.05 -3.91 12.95
N ASP A 92 31.76 -2.78 12.96
CA ASP A 92 31.77 -1.84 14.09
C ASP A 92 30.45 -1.09 14.28
N PHE A 93 29.62 -1.04 13.23
CA PHE A 93 28.36 -0.32 13.23
C PHE A 93 27.15 -1.25 13.23
N ARG A 94 27.33 -2.57 13.37
CA ARG A 94 26.23 -3.52 13.31
C ARG A 94 25.33 -3.42 14.55
N VAL A 95 24.02 -3.32 14.34
CA VAL A 95 23.01 -3.16 15.42
C VAL A 95 22.96 -4.39 16.34
N ASP A 96 23.27 -5.58 15.82
CA ASP A 96 23.31 -6.84 16.57
C ASP A 96 24.62 -7.06 17.35
N ARG A 97 25.48 -6.05 17.50
CA ARG A 97 26.72 -6.22 18.28
C ARG A 97 26.34 -6.51 19.72
N ALA A 98 26.63 -7.72 20.20
CA ALA A 98 26.57 -8.05 21.62
C ALA A 98 27.35 -6.96 22.38
N ALA A 99 26.70 -6.29 23.33
CA ALA A 99 27.29 -5.20 24.09
C ALA A 99 28.63 -5.68 24.67
N LYS A 100 29.73 -5.03 24.27
CA LYS A 100 31.06 -5.36 24.82
C LYS A 100 31.00 -5.04 26.32
N PRO A 101 31.13 -6.02 27.22
CA PRO A 101 31.14 -5.75 28.65
C PRO A 101 32.31 -4.81 28.94
N TRP A 102 32.06 -3.75 29.72
CA TRP A 102 33.03 -2.68 29.95
C TRP A 102 34.05 -3.02 31.06
N TRP A 103 34.07 -4.26 31.58
CA TRP A 103 34.94 -4.67 32.68
C TRP A 103 36.12 -5.53 32.18
N PRO A 104 37.37 -5.26 32.61
CA PRO A 104 38.50 -6.13 32.29
C PRO A 104 38.45 -7.39 33.16
N GLU A 105 38.36 -8.58 32.55
CA GLU A 105 38.68 -9.84 33.24
C GLU A 105 40.18 -9.82 33.57
N GLU A 106 40.51 -9.61 34.85
CA GLU A 106 41.84 -9.89 35.36
C GLU A 106 42.11 -11.39 35.30
N ALA A 107 43.35 -11.69 34.91
CA ALA A 107 43.90 -13.00 34.75
C ALA A 107 43.71 -13.90 35.98
N SER A 108 43.54 -15.19 35.72
CA SER A 108 43.98 -16.29 36.60
C SER A 108 44.45 -17.45 35.74
#